data_AF-A0A017T1C2-F1
#
_entry.id   AF-A0A017T1C2-F1
#
_cell.length_a   1.000
_cell.length_b   1.000
_cell.length_c   1.000
_cell.angle_alpha   90.00
_cell.angle_beta   90.00
_cell.angle_gamma   90.00
#
_symmetry.space_group_name_H-M   'P 1'
#
loop_
_entity.id
_entity.type
_entity.pdbx_description
1 polymer ?
#
loop_
_entity_poly.entity_id
_entity_poly.type
_entity_poly.pdbx_seq_one_letter_code
_entity_poly.pdbx_strand_id
1 'polypeptide(L)'
;MSDRSCAEIFGRVFNILAEKPTEDHKQVARKVWAECEACGFTPDQMYADDALATLGLARVGEDPRHPEHGDVWFYGPEQVDLV
;
A
#
# COMPACT_ATOMS: atom_id res chain seq x y z
N MET A 1 13.89 -7.25 -17.66
CA MET A 1 14.59 -6.28 -16.77
C MET A 1 13.87 -4.92 -16.79
N SER A 2 12.53 -4.93 -16.79
CA SER A 2 11.64 -3.74 -16.80
C SER A 2 10.78 -3.64 -15.54
N ASP A 3 10.45 -4.79 -14.94
CA ASP A 3 9.35 -4.87 -13.97
C ASP A 3 9.70 -4.22 -12.63
N ARG A 4 10.96 -4.30 -12.21
CA ARG A 4 11.44 -3.67 -10.97
C ARG A 4 11.40 -2.14 -11.05
N SER A 5 11.76 -1.58 -12.20
CA SER A 5 11.72 -0.13 -12.42
C SER A 5 10.28 0.40 -12.46
N CYS A 6 9.33 -0.39 -12.95
CA CYS A 6 7.91 -0.04 -12.94
C CYS A 6 7.33 -0.04 -11.52
N ALA A 7 7.63 -1.05 -10.70
CA ALA A 7 7.21 -1.11 -9.30
C ALA A 7 7.75 0.10 -8.48
N GLU A 8 9.01 0.48 -8.71
CA GLU A 8 9.60 1.68 -8.08
C GLU A 8 8.88 2.97 -8.49
N ILE A 9 8.37 3.08 -9.71
CA ILE A 9 7.60 4.25 -10.15
C ILE A 9 6.29 4.35 -9.37
N PHE A 10 5.57 3.23 -9.19
CA PHE A 10 4.38 3.21 -8.35
C PHE A 10 4.69 3.60 -6.90
N GLY A 11 5.79 3.08 -6.34
CA GLY A 11 6.28 3.49 -5.03
C GLY A 11 6.50 5.00 -4.90
N ARG A 12 7.12 5.63 -5.91
CA ARG A 12 7.30 7.09 -5.95
C ARG A 12 5.98 7.85 -6.01
N VAL A 13 5.00 7.35 -6.75
CA VAL A 13 3.66 7.96 -6.80
C VAL A 13 3.02 7.95 -5.41
N PHE A 14 3.07 6.82 -4.69
CA PHE A 14 2.55 6.75 -3.33
C PHE A 14 3.27 7.71 -2.38
N ASN A 15 4.60 7.77 -2.45
CA ASN A 15 5.38 8.72 -1.64
C ASN A 15 4.95 10.18 -1.88
N ILE A 16 4.78 10.60 -3.14
CA ILE A 16 4.33 11.95 -3.49
C ILE A 16 2.93 12.23 -2.94
N LEU A 17 2.00 11.28 -3.06
CA LEU A 17 0.64 11.44 -2.54
C LEU A 17 0.63 11.54 -0.99
N ALA A 18 1.53 10.80 -0.34
CA ALA A 18 1.68 10.76 1.12
C ALA A 18 2.31 12.03 1.71
N GLU A 19 3.05 12.83 0.94
CA GLU A 19 3.62 14.11 1.42
C GLU A 19 2.55 15.08 1.92
N LYS A 20 1.34 15.03 1.33
CA LYS A 20 0.18 15.84 1.74
C LYS A 20 -1.10 15.02 1.61
N PRO A 21 -1.43 14.15 2.58
CA PRO A 21 -2.49 13.18 2.43
C PRO A 21 -3.87 13.84 2.58
N THR A 22 -4.42 14.33 1.48
CA THR A 22 -5.81 14.79 1.38
C THR A 22 -6.73 13.59 1.08
N GLU A 23 -8.03 13.75 1.30
CA GLU A 23 -9.00 12.71 0.90
C GLU A 23 -8.96 12.44 -0.61
N ASP A 24 -8.75 13.47 -1.44
CA ASP A 24 -8.55 13.29 -2.88
C ASP A 24 -7.30 12.46 -3.19
N HIS A 25 -6.18 12.72 -2.50
CA HIS A 25 -4.96 11.93 -2.68
C HIS A 25 -5.14 10.47 -2.24
N LYS A 26 -5.87 10.21 -1.15
CA LYS A 26 -6.22 8.84 -0.74
C LYS A 26 -7.11 8.14 -1.78
N GLN A 27 -8.07 8.85 -2.36
CA GLN A 27 -8.89 8.30 -3.45
C GLN A 27 -8.07 7.98 -4.70
N VAL A 28 -7.12 8.85 -5.07
CA VAL A 28 -6.18 8.57 -6.16
C VAL A 28 -5.29 7.38 -5.82
N ALA A 29 -4.75 7.31 -4.60
CA ALA A 29 -3.93 6.19 -4.15
C ALA A 29 -4.68 4.86 -4.24
N ARG A 30 -5.96 4.80 -3.88
CA ARG A 30 -6.80 3.59 -4.04
C ARG A 30 -6.94 3.16 -5.51
N LYS A 31 -7.05 4.11 -6.44
CA LYS A 31 -7.10 3.81 -7.88
C LYS A 31 -5.75 3.26 -8.36
N VAL A 32 -4.66 3.92 -7.99
CA VAL A 32 -3.29 3.49 -8.33
C VAL A 32 -3.02 2.10 -7.77
N TRP A 33 -3.47 1.80 -6.55
CA TRP A 33 -3.36 0.48 -5.94
C TRP A 33 -3.99 -0.64 -6.80
N ALA A 34 -5.21 -0.43 -7.28
CA ALA A 34 -5.88 -1.40 -8.15
C ALA A 34 -5.11 -1.64 -9.46
N GLU A 35 -4.49 -0.60 -10.03
CA GLU A 35 -3.63 -0.73 -11.21
C GLU A 35 -2.34 -1.51 -10.88
N CYS A 36 -1.74 -1.32 -9.70
CA CYS A 36 -0.59 -2.11 -9.25
C CYS A 36 -0.92 -3.60 -9.17
N GLU A 37 -2.07 -3.94 -8.57
CA GLU A 37 -2.56 -5.32 -8.48
C GLU A 37 -2.82 -5.93 -9.85
N ALA A 38 -3.43 -5.17 -10.77
CA ALA A 38 -3.65 -5.60 -12.15
C ALA A 38 -2.34 -5.86 -12.92
N CYS A 39 -1.29 -5.10 -12.61
CA CYS A 39 0.05 -5.31 -13.16
C CYS A 39 0.84 -6.44 -12.45
N GLY A 40 0.33 -7.01 -11.36
CA GLY A 40 0.99 -8.05 -10.59
C GLY A 40 2.15 -7.56 -9.73
N PHE A 41 2.22 -6.26 -9.41
CA PHE A 41 3.25 -5.73 -8.52
C PHE A 41 2.89 -5.95 -7.06
N THR A 42 3.86 -6.39 -6.26
CA THR A 42 3.69 -6.57 -4.82
C THR A 42 4.20 -5.35 -4.03
N PRO A 43 3.68 -5.11 -2.82
CA PRO A 43 4.12 -3.98 -1.98
C PRO A 43 5.62 -3.95 -1.71
N ASP A 44 6.21 -5.12 -1.46
CA ASP A 44 7.66 -5.29 -1.25
C ASP A 44 8.52 -4.77 -2.43
N GLN A 45 7.98 -4.76 -3.64
CA GLN A 45 8.68 -4.27 -4.83
C GLN A 45 8.63 -2.75 -4.97
N MET A 46 7.67 -2.10 -4.29
CA MET A 46 7.41 -0.67 -4.40
C MET A 46 8.20 0.17 -3.39
N TYR A 47 8.70 -0.42 -2.31
CA TYR A 47 9.43 0.29 -1.24
C TYR A 47 8.67 1.51 -0.70
N ALA A 48 7.38 1.33 -0.38
CA ALA A 48 6.47 2.43 -0.06
C ALA A 48 5.60 2.19 1.19
N ASP A 49 6.02 1.31 2.11
CA ASP A 49 5.20 0.86 3.25
C ASP A 49 4.66 2.02 4.09
N ASP A 50 5.52 2.97 4.47
CA ASP A 50 5.14 4.15 5.27
C ASP A 50 4.14 5.06 4.52
N ALA A 51 4.35 5.23 3.21
CA ALA A 51 3.46 6.03 2.37
C ALA A 51 2.10 5.33 2.20
N LEU A 52 2.10 4.02 2.01
CA LEU A 52 0.89 3.20 1.96
C LEU A 52 0.13 3.28 3.29
N ALA A 53 0.82 3.24 4.42
CA ALA A 53 0.21 3.43 5.74
C ALA A 53 -0.45 4.82 5.88
N THR A 54 0.28 5.86 5.48
CA THR A 54 -0.19 7.25 5.49
C THR A 54 -1.46 7.45 4.62
N LEU A 55 -1.55 6.71 3.52
CA LEU A 55 -2.66 6.76 2.57
C LEU A 55 -3.82 5.80 2.94
N GLY A 56 -3.69 5.01 4.02
CA GLY A 56 -4.70 4.04 4.45
C GLY A 56 -4.76 2.77 3.58
N LEU A 57 -3.63 2.41 2.98
CA LEU A 57 -3.42 1.22 2.13
C LEU A 57 -2.48 0.19 2.77
N ALA A 58 -1.97 0.47 3.96
CA ALA A 58 -1.23 -0.49 4.77
C ALA A 58 -1.47 -0.23 6.26
N ARG A 59 -1.25 -1.24 7.09
CA ARG A 59 -1.31 -1.14 8.55
C ARG A 59 -0.39 -2.17 9.19
N VAL A 60 0.15 -1.83 10.35
CA VAL A 60 0.93 -2.76 11.18
C VAL A 60 0.01 -3.35 12.26
N GLY A 61 0.12 -4.64 12.51
CA GLY A 61 -0.55 -5.30 13.63
C GLY A 61 -0.06 -6.73 13.83
N GLU A 62 -0.57 -7.39 14.86
CA GLU A 62 -0.24 -8.79 15.14
C GLU A 62 -1.06 -9.74 14.25
N ASP A 63 -0.42 -10.78 13.68
CA ASP A 63 -1.14 -11.85 13.01
C ASP A 63 -1.77 -12.78 14.06
N PRO A 64 -3.11 -12.88 14.16
CA PRO A 64 -3.76 -13.76 15.13
C PRO A 64 -3.48 -15.25 14.88
N ARG A 65 -2.98 -15.63 13.70
CA ARG A 65 -2.58 -17.01 13.37
C ARG A 65 -1.16 -17.32 13.84
N HIS A 66 -0.35 -16.29 14.05
CA HIS A 66 1.09 -16.36 14.27
C HIS A 66 1.57 -15.26 15.25
N PRO A 67 1.01 -15.17 16.46
CA PRO A 67 1.30 -14.08 17.40
C PRO A 67 2.78 -14.03 17.83
N GLU A 68 3.51 -15.15 17.75
CA GLU A 68 4.94 -15.24 18.05
C GLU A 68 5.84 -14.47 17.06
N HIS A 69 5.32 -14.12 15.89
CA HIS A 69 6.06 -13.38 14.86
C HIS A 69 6.06 -11.86 15.09
N GLY A 70 5.28 -11.37 16.05
CA GLY A 70 5.16 -9.95 16.37
C GLY A 70 4.39 -9.16 15.30
N ASP A 71 4.75 -7.88 15.18
CA ASP A 71 4.12 -6.94 14.27
C ASP A 71 4.41 -7.27 12.79
N VAL A 72 3.35 -7.42 11.99
CA VAL A 72 3.41 -7.65 10.55
C VAL A 72 2.65 -6.58 9.78
N TRP A 73 3.01 -6.41 8.51
CA TRP A 73 2.32 -5.52 7.59
C TRP A 73 1.11 -6.20 6.95
N PHE A 74 -0.04 -5.55 7.04
CA PHE A 74 -1.24 -5.88 6.29
C PHE A 74 -1.44 -4.84 5.20
N TYR A 75 -1.40 -5.28 3.95
CA TYR A 75 -1.51 -4.42 2.77
C TYR A 75 -2.90 -4.47 2.14
N GLY A 76 -3.31 -3.35 1.57
CA GLY A 76 -4.59 -3.15 0.92
C GLY A 76 -5.46 -2.10 1.62
N PRO A 77 -6.45 -1.53 0.91
CA PRO A 77 -7.42 -0.64 1.53
C PRO A 77 -8.14 -1.34 2.69
N GLU A 78 -8.46 -0.59 3.73
CA GLU A 78 -9.30 -1.09 4.81
C GLU A 78 -10.61 -1.61 4.22
N GLN A 79 -10.89 -2.90 4.42
CA GLN A 79 -12.20 -3.46 4.12
C GLN A 79 -13.16 -2.88 5.14
N VAL A 80 -13.88 -1.84 4.73
CA VAL A 80 -15.05 -1.38 5.47
C VAL A 80 -16.09 -2.47 5.24
N ASP A 81 -16.25 -3.36 6.21
CA ASP A 81 -17.39 -4.28 6.25
C ASP A 81 -18.65 -3.42 6.17
N LEU A 82 -19.29 -3.40 5.00
CA LEU A 82 -20.60 -2.79 4.81
C LEU A 82 -21.60 -3.69 5.53
N VAL A 83 -21.90 -3.34 6.79
CA VAL A 83 -23.02 -3.89 7.56
C VAL A 83 -24.34 -3.35 7.03
#